data_AF-A0A192C8M5-F1
#
_entry.id   AF-A0A192C8M5-F1
#
_cell.length_a   1.000
_cell.length_b   1.000
_cell.length_c   1.000
_cell.angle_alpha   90.00
_cell.angle_beta   90.00
_cell.angle_gamma   90.00
#
_symmetry.space_group_name_H-M   'P 1'
#
loop_
_entity.id
_entity.type
_entity.pdbx_description
1 polymer ?
#
loop_
_entity_poly.entity_id
_entity_poly.type
_entity_poly.pdbx_seq_one_letter_code
_entity_poly.pdbx_strand_id
1 'polypeptide(L)'
;MWQPSRRSLANNHSLFSYRPRRRGFFMPAQCCGQEFLMAAIVEKLRAQCRIDTDDATDDELLMLYFRAACRKAENFINRKLYEETVPEGDPEGVLIADDVLLALMLLVGHWYENRENSSDVSKAPVPFGFSSLLEPYRFIPL
;
A
#
# COMPACT_ATOMS: atom_id res chain seq x y z
N MET A 1 33.82 -4.57 -72.85
CA MET A 1 33.22 -5.34 -73.96
C MET A 1 32.14 -6.25 -73.37
N TRP A 2 30.99 -6.40 -74.04
CA TRP A 2 29.90 -7.35 -73.73
C TRP A 2 29.14 -7.28 -72.38
N GLN A 3 27.87 -6.87 -72.47
CA GLN A 3 26.67 -7.55 -71.93
C GLN A 3 25.84 -8.00 -73.16
N PRO A 4 24.73 -8.80 -73.10
CA PRO A 4 23.88 -9.23 -71.97
C PRO A 4 23.65 -10.78 -71.98
N SER A 5 22.53 -11.46 -71.60
CA SER A 5 21.17 -11.07 -71.17
C SER A 5 20.39 -12.19 -70.42
N ARG A 6 19.45 -11.76 -69.54
CA ARG A 6 18.12 -12.36 -69.20
C ARG A 6 17.90 -13.89 -69.22
N ARG A 7 17.54 -14.45 -68.06
CA ARG A 7 16.18 -14.96 -67.69
C ARG A 7 16.18 -15.15 -66.15
N SER A 8 15.27 -14.58 -65.38
CA SER A 8 13.82 -14.78 -65.31
C SER A 8 13.42 -16.16 -64.77
N LEU A 9 13.18 -16.24 -63.46
CA LEU A 9 11.93 -16.76 -62.90
C LEU A 9 11.66 -16.08 -61.56
N ALA A 10 10.39 -15.92 -61.20
CA ALA A 10 9.97 -15.26 -59.98
C ALA A 10 9.96 -16.23 -58.79
N ASN A 11 10.09 -15.70 -57.58
CA ASN A 11 9.26 -16.19 -56.48
C ASN A 11 8.96 -15.07 -55.48
N ASN A 12 7.70 -15.00 -55.04
CA ASN A 12 7.21 -13.95 -54.16
C ASN A 12 7.52 -14.28 -52.71
N HIS A 13 8.24 -13.41 -52.00
CA HIS A 13 8.00 -13.23 -50.57
C HIS A 13 7.86 -11.75 -50.27
N SER A 14 6.70 -11.38 -49.74
CA SER A 14 6.33 -10.01 -49.43
C SER A 14 7.12 -9.48 -48.23
N LEU A 15 7.41 -8.17 -48.25
CA LEU A 15 8.01 -7.46 -47.13
C LEU A 15 7.02 -7.40 -45.96
N PHE A 16 7.05 -8.42 -45.11
CA PHE A 16 6.20 -8.54 -43.93
C PHE A 16 6.68 -7.57 -42.84
N SER A 17 6.31 -6.30 -43.01
CA SER A 17 6.65 -5.21 -42.08
C SER A 17 6.07 -5.50 -40.70
N TYR A 18 6.93 -5.94 -39.79
CA TYR A 18 6.60 -6.24 -38.40
C TYR A 18 6.33 -4.94 -37.62
N ARG A 19 5.20 -4.29 -37.88
CA ARG A 19 4.58 -3.37 -36.93
C ARG A 19 4.07 -4.21 -35.75
N PRO A 20 4.66 -4.12 -34.54
CA PRO A 20 4.06 -4.78 -33.39
C PRO A 20 2.68 -4.16 -33.16
N ARG A 21 1.62 -4.97 -33.27
CA ARG A 21 0.30 -4.56 -32.79
C ARG A 21 0.44 -4.33 -31.28
N ARG A 22 0.50 -3.05 -30.86
CA ARG A 22 0.20 -2.67 -29.48
C ARG A 22 -1.25 -3.10 -29.21
N ARG A 23 -1.44 -4.32 -28.72
CA ARG A 23 -2.67 -4.67 -28.00
C ARG A 23 -2.76 -3.67 -26.87
N GLY A 24 -3.89 -2.99 -26.73
CA GLY A 24 -4.10 -2.08 -25.62
C GLY A 24 -4.13 -2.88 -24.32
N PHE A 25 -2.99 -3.00 -23.66
CA PHE A 25 -2.98 -3.24 -22.22
C PHE A 25 -3.49 -1.94 -21.60
N PHE A 26 -4.81 -1.89 -21.41
CA PHE A 26 -5.45 -0.85 -20.61
C PHE A 26 -5.09 -1.15 -19.15
N MET A 27 -3.88 -0.75 -18.74
CA MET A 27 -3.52 -0.77 -17.33
C MET A 27 -4.48 0.20 -16.62
N PRO A 28 -5.29 -0.25 -15.65
CA PRO A 28 -6.06 0.68 -14.84
C PRO A 28 -5.08 1.55 -14.05
N ALA A 29 -5.17 2.87 -14.22
CA ALA A 29 -4.20 3.80 -13.64
C ALA A 29 -4.12 3.74 -12.09
N GLN A 30 -5.16 3.20 -11.45
CA GLN A 30 -5.30 3.10 -9.99
C GLN A 30 -4.34 2.09 -9.33
N CYS A 31 -3.87 1.05 -10.01
CA CYS A 31 -2.99 0.05 -9.37
C CYS A 31 -1.60 0.62 -9.01
N CYS A 32 -1.08 1.58 -9.77
CA CYS A 32 0.29 2.07 -9.61
C CYS A 32 0.49 2.94 -8.36
N GLY A 33 -0.52 3.71 -7.94
CA GLY A 33 -0.46 4.56 -6.75
C GLY A 33 -0.54 3.75 -5.46
N GLN A 34 -1.49 2.80 -5.39
CA GLN A 34 -1.75 2.08 -4.14
C GLN A 34 -0.62 1.10 -3.78
N GLU A 35 0.01 0.43 -4.75
CA GLU A 35 1.18 -0.43 -4.49
C GLU A 35 2.39 0.38 -3.96
N PHE A 36 2.62 1.59 -4.47
CA PHE A 36 3.68 2.49 -3.99
C PHE A 36 3.43 2.95 -2.55
N LEU A 37 2.18 3.29 -2.20
CA LEU A 37 1.82 3.69 -0.84
C LEU A 37 2.02 2.56 0.17
N MET A 38 1.62 1.33 -0.18
CA MET A 38 1.83 0.15 0.68
C MET A 38 3.32 -0.07 0.98
N ALA A 39 4.19 0.05 -0.03
CA ALA A 39 5.64 -0.08 0.15
C ALA A 39 6.20 0.99 1.12
N ALA A 40 5.81 2.26 0.94
CA ALA A 40 6.25 3.36 1.81
C ALA A 40 5.73 3.23 3.27
N ILE A 41 4.56 2.60 3.47
CA ILE A 41 4.05 2.26 4.80
C ILE A 41 4.89 1.12 5.42
N VAL A 42 5.21 0.08 4.66
CA VAL A 42 6.05 -1.04 5.12
C VAL A 42 7.45 -0.59 5.53
N GLU A 43 8.09 0.32 4.78
CA GLU A 43 9.38 0.91 5.17
C GLU A 43 9.31 1.65 6.51
N LYS A 44 8.25 2.45 6.73
CA LYS A 44 8.01 3.13 8.01
C LYS A 44 7.78 2.13 9.16
N LEU A 45 7.08 1.03 8.90
CA LEU A 45 6.82 -0.01 9.90
C LEU A 45 8.08 -0.82 10.25
N ARG A 46 8.93 -1.17 9.28
CA ARG A 46 10.23 -1.81 9.52
C ARG A 46 11.14 -0.89 10.35
N ALA A 47 11.22 0.40 10.00
CA ALA A 47 11.97 1.38 10.79
C ALA A 47 11.45 1.52 12.23
N GLN A 48 10.13 1.50 12.44
CA GLN A 48 9.50 1.52 13.77
C GLN A 48 9.83 0.27 14.60
N CYS A 49 9.86 -0.91 13.97
CA CYS A 49 10.17 -2.19 14.60
C CYS A 49 11.67 -2.51 14.65
N ARG A 50 12.54 -1.60 14.19
CA ARG A 50 14.02 -1.77 14.09
C ARG A 50 14.44 -2.99 13.25
N ILE A 51 13.70 -3.26 12.18
CA ILE A 51 14.03 -4.27 11.16
C ILE A 51 14.88 -3.60 10.07
N ASP A 52 15.89 -4.31 9.57
CA ASP A 52 16.79 -3.80 8.53
C ASP A 52 16.07 -3.61 7.17
N THR A 53 16.49 -2.61 6.40
CA THR A 53 15.76 -2.15 5.19
C THR A 53 15.81 -3.15 4.02
N ASP A 54 16.72 -4.11 4.05
CA ASP A 54 16.81 -5.22 3.09
C ASP A 54 16.17 -6.53 3.59
N ASP A 55 15.75 -6.62 4.85
CA ASP A 55 14.90 -7.71 5.34
C ASP A 55 13.42 -7.42 5.04
N ALA A 56 12.77 -8.37 4.37
CA ALA A 56 11.35 -8.35 4.00
C ALA A 56 10.58 -9.55 4.59
N THR A 57 11.21 -10.34 5.47
CA THR A 57 10.65 -11.60 6.00
C THR A 57 9.33 -11.37 6.75
N ASP A 58 9.23 -10.27 7.48
CA ASP A 58 8.06 -9.93 8.31
C ASP A 58 7.11 -8.93 7.62
N ASP A 59 7.31 -8.56 6.35
CA ASP A 59 6.48 -7.55 5.65
C ASP A 59 5.00 -7.96 5.58
N GLU A 60 4.70 -9.24 5.35
CA GLU A 60 3.32 -9.76 5.39
C GLU A 60 2.69 -9.64 6.78
N LEU A 61 3.48 -9.82 7.85
CA LEU A 61 3.05 -9.72 9.24
C LEU A 61 2.83 -8.26 9.66
N LEU A 62 3.74 -7.36 9.27
CA LEU A 62 3.60 -5.91 9.47
C LEU A 62 2.36 -5.38 8.74
N MET A 63 2.09 -5.83 7.51
CA MET A 63 0.87 -5.47 6.78
C MET A 63 -0.40 -6.07 7.39
N LEU A 64 -0.34 -7.27 7.97
CA LEU A 64 -1.46 -7.84 8.75
C LEU A 64 -1.76 -6.98 9.98
N TYR A 65 -0.73 -6.60 10.75
CA TYR A 65 -0.89 -5.73 11.91
C TYR A 65 -1.37 -4.32 11.53
N PHE A 66 -0.85 -3.73 10.44
CA PHE A 66 -1.30 -2.42 9.96
C PHE A 66 -2.79 -2.42 9.59
N ARG A 67 -3.24 -3.44 8.84
CA ARG A 67 -4.67 -3.61 8.48
C ARG A 67 -5.55 -3.84 9.71
N ALA A 68 -5.06 -4.54 10.73
CA ALA A 68 -5.76 -4.69 12.01
C ALA A 68 -5.78 -3.39 12.83
N ALA A 69 -4.71 -2.60 12.79
CA ALA A 69 -4.60 -1.31 13.46
C ALA A 69 -5.56 -0.29 12.83
N CYS A 70 -5.66 -0.23 11.51
CA CYS A 70 -6.62 0.63 10.80
C CYS A 70 -8.06 0.33 11.22
N ARG A 71 -8.46 -0.96 11.21
CA ARG A 71 -9.80 -1.37 11.70
C ARG A 71 -10.04 -1.01 13.17
N LYS A 72 -9.01 -1.09 14.02
CA LYS A 72 -9.10 -0.69 15.44
C LYS A 72 -9.20 0.83 15.60
N ALA A 73 -8.55 1.61 14.73
CA ALA A 73 -8.67 3.06 14.69
C ALA A 73 -10.05 3.49 14.19
N GLU A 74 -10.56 2.95 13.08
CA GLU A 74 -11.94 3.18 12.59
C GLU A 74 -12.98 2.95 13.71
N ASN A 75 -12.89 1.81 14.41
CA ASN A 75 -13.76 1.46 15.53
C ASN A 75 -13.56 2.34 16.78
N PHE A 76 -12.44 3.06 16.89
CA PHE A 76 -12.19 3.99 18.00
C PHE A 76 -12.70 5.40 17.68
N ILE A 77 -12.64 5.83 16.42
CA ILE A 77 -13.10 7.15 15.98
C ILE A 77 -14.55 7.17 15.47
N ASN A 78 -15.16 6.00 15.25
CA ASN A 78 -16.48 5.79 14.64
C ASN A 78 -16.61 6.32 13.18
N ARG A 79 -15.50 6.37 12.44
CA ARG A 79 -15.40 6.94 11.09
C ARG A 79 -14.49 6.11 10.20
N LYS A 80 -14.55 6.33 8.88
CA LYS A 80 -13.72 5.65 7.89
C LYS A 80 -12.38 6.34 7.68
N LEU A 81 -11.33 5.53 7.54
CA LEU A 81 -9.97 5.99 7.28
C LEU A 81 -9.62 5.78 5.81
N TYR A 82 -9.07 6.83 5.19
CA TYR A 82 -8.73 6.87 3.77
C TYR A 82 -7.25 7.17 3.56
N GLU A 83 -6.63 6.38 2.69
CA GLU A 83 -5.18 6.36 2.44
C GLU A 83 -4.69 7.52 1.53
N GLU A 84 -5.51 7.94 0.56
CA GLU A 84 -5.11 8.90 -0.49
C GLU A 84 -6.16 9.99 -0.71
N THR A 85 -7.43 9.60 -0.86
CA THR A 85 -8.57 10.52 -1.09
C THR A 85 -9.80 10.05 -0.33
N VAL A 86 -10.56 11.00 0.23
CA VAL A 86 -11.90 10.75 0.76
C VAL A 86 -12.89 10.82 -0.41
N PRO A 87 -13.77 9.83 -0.62
CA PRO A 87 -14.78 9.90 -1.67
C PRO A 87 -15.87 10.93 -1.31
N GLU A 88 -16.39 11.67 -2.29
CA GLU A 88 -17.43 12.71 -2.11
C GLU A 88 -18.72 12.18 -1.43
N GLY A 89 -18.93 10.87 -1.39
CA GLY A 89 -20.05 10.21 -0.72
C GLY A 89 -19.88 9.96 0.78
N ASP A 90 -18.71 10.21 1.38
CA ASP A 90 -18.48 10.10 2.83
C ASP A 90 -17.97 11.44 3.42
N PRO A 91 -18.86 12.32 3.91
CA PRO A 91 -18.46 13.60 4.52
C PRO A 91 -17.84 13.44 5.92
N GLU A 92 -17.83 12.23 6.48
CA GLU A 92 -17.18 11.90 7.75
C GLU A 92 -15.85 11.13 7.58
N GLY A 93 -15.45 10.84 6.34
CA GLY A 93 -14.20 10.19 6.03
C GLY A 93 -12.98 11.01 6.45
N VAL A 94 -12.03 10.35 7.13
CA VAL A 94 -10.80 10.97 7.66
C VAL A 94 -9.60 10.45 6.86
N LEU A 95 -8.73 11.35 6.38
CA LEU A 95 -7.46 10.96 5.77
C LEU A 95 -6.47 10.47 6.83
N ILE A 96 -5.63 9.49 6.47
CA ILE A 96 -4.50 9.06 7.30
C ILE A 96 -3.39 10.13 7.20
N ALA A 97 -3.50 11.17 8.02
CA ALA A 97 -2.45 12.16 8.25
C ALA A 97 -1.30 11.57 9.10
N ASP A 98 -0.17 12.28 9.21
CA ASP A 98 1.04 11.79 9.89
C ASP A 98 0.84 11.43 11.37
N ASP A 99 -0.12 12.08 12.06
CA ASP A 99 -0.48 11.80 13.45
C ASP A 99 -1.35 10.52 13.60
N VAL A 100 -2.31 10.33 12.70
CA VAL A 100 -3.08 9.08 12.56
C VAL A 100 -2.13 7.93 12.20
N LEU A 101 -1.19 8.16 11.27
CA LEU A 101 -0.18 7.18 10.89
C LEU A 101 0.75 6.84 12.06
N LEU A 102 1.20 7.83 12.84
CA LEU A 102 1.99 7.62 14.05
C LEU A 102 1.21 6.80 15.10
N ALA A 103 -0.09 7.07 15.30
CA ALA A 103 -0.94 6.29 16.19
C ALA A 103 -0.99 4.81 15.75
N LEU A 104 -1.17 4.56 14.45
CA LEU A 104 -1.16 3.20 13.87
C LEU A 104 0.21 2.52 14.05
N MET A 105 1.32 3.22 13.78
CA MET A 105 2.68 2.72 13.96
C MET A 105 2.98 2.33 15.42
N LEU A 106 2.55 3.13 16.39
CA LEU A 106 2.68 2.82 17.82
C LEU A 106 1.93 1.53 18.20
N LEU A 107 0.74 1.31 17.63
CA LEU A 107 -0.05 0.10 17.88
C LEU A 107 0.56 -1.14 17.20
N VAL A 108 1.07 -1.02 15.97
CA VAL A 108 1.75 -2.12 15.27
C VAL A 108 3.02 -2.54 16.01
N GLY A 109 3.88 -1.59 16.40
CA GLY A 109 5.09 -1.89 17.17
C GLY A 109 4.78 -2.55 18.52
N HIS A 110 3.70 -2.14 19.19
CA HIS A 110 3.24 -2.79 20.42
C HIS A 110 2.85 -4.26 20.20
N TRP A 111 2.13 -4.60 19.13
CA TRP A 111 1.75 -5.98 18.80
C TRP A 111 2.91 -6.84 18.28
N TYR A 112 3.87 -6.24 17.58
CA TYR A 112 5.08 -6.91 17.13
C TYR A 112 5.93 -7.42 18.31
N GLU A 113 6.14 -6.55 19.31
CA GLU A 113 6.83 -6.84 20.57
C GLU A 113 6.02 -7.73 21.52
N ASN A 114 4.67 -7.63 21.51
CA ASN A 114 3.79 -8.33 22.45
C ASN A 114 2.75 -9.16 21.68
N ARG A 115 3.17 -10.36 21.27
CA ARG A 115 2.36 -11.31 20.47
C ARG A 115 1.19 -11.96 21.24
N GLU A 116 1.14 -11.76 22.55
CA GLU A 116 0.08 -12.22 23.45
C GLU A 116 -0.30 -11.11 24.46
N ASN A 117 -1.46 -11.24 25.12
CA ASN A 117 -1.86 -10.30 26.17
C ASN A 117 -0.98 -10.49 27.41
N SER A 118 0.11 -9.72 27.50
CA SER A 118 0.99 -9.70 28.66
C SER A 118 0.21 -9.39 29.94
N SER A 119 0.25 -10.30 30.92
CA SER A 119 -0.35 -10.16 32.25
C SER A 119 0.42 -9.26 33.21
N ASP A 120 1.46 -8.58 32.71
CA ASP A 120 2.26 -7.60 33.44
C ASP A 120 1.43 -6.34 33.73
N VAL A 121 1.30 -6.00 35.02
CA VAL A 121 0.48 -4.87 35.51
C VAL A 121 0.92 -3.53 34.91
N SER A 122 2.16 -3.43 34.42
CA SER A 122 2.69 -2.22 33.76
C SER A 122 2.30 -2.09 32.28
N LYS A 123 1.81 -3.15 31.62
CA LYS A 123 1.54 -3.18 30.18
C LYS A 123 0.04 -3.03 29.88
N ALA A 124 -0.39 -1.81 29.53
CA ALA A 124 -1.72 -1.58 29.00
C ALA A 124 -1.93 -2.32 27.65
N PRO A 125 -3.13 -2.87 27.38
CA PRO A 125 -3.44 -3.64 26.15
C PRO A 125 -3.56 -2.76 24.87
N VAL A 126 -3.32 -1.46 25.01
CA VAL A 126 -3.20 -0.44 23.96
C VAL A 126 -2.21 0.61 24.46
N PRO A 127 -1.21 1.04 23.66
CA PRO A 127 -0.32 2.13 24.06
C PRO A 127 -1.08 3.46 24.16
N PHE A 128 -0.87 4.22 25.24
CA PHE A 128 -1.58 5.49 25.50
C PHE A 128 -1.56 6.48 24.33
N GLY A 129 -0.45 6.54 23.59
CA GLY A 129 -0.29 7.40 22.41
C GLY A 129 -1.30 7.11 21.28
N PHE A 130 -1.72 5.84 21.09
CA PHE A 130 -2.76 5.50 20.10
C PHE A 130 -4.10 6.17 20.45
N SER A 131 -4.53 6.07 21.71
CA SER A 131 -5.75 6.74 22.18
C SER A 131 -5.63 8.26 22.16
N SER A 132 -4.52 8.82 22.65
CA SER A 132 -4.33 10.27 22.77
C SER A 132 -4.22 11.00 21.43
N LEU A 133 -3.73 10.33 20.37
CA LEU A 133 -3.66 10.91 19.02
C LEU A 133 -4.98 10.80 18.26
N LEU A 134 -5.79 9.76 18.52
CA LEU A 134 -7.08 9.54 17.84
C LEU A 134 -8.28 10.19 18.54
N GLU A 135 -8.13 10.62 19.80
CA GLU A 135 -9.19 11.27 20.58
C GLU A 135 -9.80 12.52 19.90
N PRO A 136 -9.04 13.43 19.25
CA PRO A 136 -9.61 14.57 18.53
C PRO A 136 -10.44 14.19 17.29
N TYR A 137 -10.20 13.00 16.71
CA TYR A 137 -10.89 12.52 15.51
C TYR A 137 -12.18 11.75 15.83
N ARG A 138 -12.45 11.48 17.12
CA ARG A 138 -13.54 10.63 17.57
C ARG A 138 -14.89 11.31 17.46
N PHE A 139 -15.76 10.78 16.59
CA PHE A 139 -17.14 11.20 16.54
C PHE A 139 -17.97 10.56 17.66
N ILE A 140 -18.73 11.40 18.36
CA ILE A 140 -19.71 11.01 19.37
C ILE A 140 -21.04 11.64 18.94
N PRO A 141 -22.02 10.87 18.45
CA PRO A 141 -23.36 11.40 18.22
C PRO A 141 -23.98 11.81 19.57
N LEU A 142 -24.58 13.00 19.60
CA LEU A 142 -25.25 13.62 20.75
C LEU A 142 -26.77 13.45 20.67
#